data_AF-A0A656JKK3-F1
#
_entry.id   AF-A0A656JKK3-F1
#
_cell.length_a   1.000
_cell.length_b   1.000
_cell.length_c   1.000
_cell.angle_alpha   90.00
_cell.angle_beta   90.00
_cell.angle_gamma   90.00
#
_symmetry.space_group_name_H-M   'P 1'
#
loop_
_entity.id
_entity.type
_entity.pdbx_description
1 polymer ?
#
loop_
_entity_poly.entity_id
_entity_poly.type
_entity_poly.pdbx_seq_one_letter_code
_entity_poly.pdbx_strand_id
1 'polypeptide(L)'
;MIDYIRDGQEIYRNSFSIIRAEARLDTIPADLEKLAVRVIHACGMVEVIEDLRFSPGAGTAGRNALAAGAPILCDARMVSEGITRTRLPANNPIICTLHDEGVREMALEMGNTRSAVALELWR
;
A
#
# COMPACT_ATOMS: atom_id res chain seq x y z
N MET A 1 -36.23 5.20 9.00
CA MET A 1 -35.08 4.57 8.33
C MET A 1 -34.04 5.65 8.13
N ILE A 2 -32.77 5.40 8.45
CA ILE A 2 -31.71 6.40 8.25
C ILE A 2 -31.43 6.51 6.74
N ASP A 3 -31.33 7.74 6.23
CA ASP A 3 -30.99 8.05 4.84
C ASP A 3 -29.47 8.11 4.67
N TYR A 4 -28.93 7.35 3.71
CA TYR A 4 -27.49 7.29 3.40
C TYR A 4 -27.22 6.67 2.02
N ILE A 5 -26.07 7.01 1.42
CA ILE A 5 -25.64 6.49 0.13
C ILE A 5 -25.32 4.99 0.24
N ARG A 6 -25.88 4.18 -0.68
CA ARG A 6 -25.66 2.71 -0.73
C ARG A 6 -24.85 2.23 -1.94
N ASP A 7 -24.58 3.12 -2.90
CA ASP A 7 -23.75 2.82 -4.06
C ASP A 7 -22.27 2.99 -3.70
N GLY A 8 -21.51 1.89 -3.77
CA GLY A 8 -20.08 1.88 -3.46
C GLY A 8 -19.24 2.77 -4.38
N GLN A 9 -19.57 2.87 -5.67
CA GLN A 9 -18.83 3.74 -6.60
C GLN A 9 -19.09 5.20 -6.29
N GLU A 10 -20.33 5.53 -5.93
CA GLU A 10 -20.70 6.88 -5.50
C GLU A 10 -20.00 7.27 -4.19
N ILE A 11 -19.89 6.33 -3.24
CA ILE A 11 -19.12 6.53 -2.01
C ILE A 11 -17.65 6.82 -2.33
N TYR A 12 -17.01 6.03 -3.21
CA TYR A 12 -15.62 6.26 -3.64
C TYR A 12 -15.45 7.62 -4.33
N ARG A 13 -16.37 7.97 -5.23
CA ARG A 13 -16.36 9.25 -5.95
C ARG A 13 -16.43 10.43 -4.97
N ASN A 14 -17.38 10.40 -4.04
CA ASN A 14 -17.57 11.46 -3.05
C ASN A 14 -16.38 11.53 -2.09
N SER A 15 -15.90 10.39 -1.59
CA SER A 15 -14.73 10.35 -0.70
C SER A 15 -13.49 10.98 -1.36
N PHE A 16 -13.17 10.60 -2.61
CA PHE A 16 -12.01 11.17 -3.29
C PHE A 16 -12.18 12.65 -3.66
N SER A 17 -13.41 13.09 -3.90
CA SER A 17 -13.71 14.51 -4.12
C SER A 17 -13.46 15.31 -2.84
N ILE A 18 -13.94 14.83 -1.70
CA ILE A 18 -13.76 15.47 -0.39
C ILE A 18 -12.26 15.55 -0.06
N ILE A 19 -11.53 14.44 -0.19
CA ILE A 19 -10.08 14.41 0.09
C ILE A 19 -9.32 15.43 -0.75
N ARG A 20 -9.62 15.56 -2.06
CA ARG A 20 -8.93 16.54 -2.91
C ARG A 20 -9.30 17.99 -2.59
N ALA A 21 -10.48 18.23 -2.04
CA ALA A 21 -10.89 19.55 -1.61
C ALA A 21 -10.22 19.97 -0.30
N GLU A 22 -9.88 19.01 0.57
CA GLU A 22 -9.34 19.28 1.91
C GLU A 22 -7.81 19.13 2.00
N ALA A 23 -7.22 18.22 1.22
CA ALA A 23 -5.79 17.90 1.30
C ALA A 23 -4.91 18.90 0.54
N ARG A 24 -3.79 19.29 1.17
CA ARG A 24 -2.73 20.11 0.56
C ARG A 24 -1.82 19.28 -0.34
N LEU A 25 -2.33 18.92 -1.51
CA LEU A 25 -1.66 18.03 -2.48
C LEU A 25 -0.57 18.71 -3.31
N ASP A 26 -0.39 20.03 -3.19
CA ASP A 26 0.61 20.82 -3.93
C ASP A 26 2.06 20.40 -3.65
N THR A 27 2.30 19.80 -2.48
CA THR A 27 3.62 19.29 -2.07
C THR A 27 3.92 17.88 -2.59
N ILE A 28 2.92 17.20 -3.15
CA ILE A 28 3.05 15.82 -3.62
C ILE A 28 3.48 15.80 -5.08
N PRO A 29 4.53 15.02 -5.43
CA PRO A 29 4.90 14.84 -6.83
C PRO A 29 3.70 14.36 -7.65
N ALA A 30 3.56 14.87 -8.88
CA ALA A 30 2.42 14.54 -9.75
C ALA A 30 2.28 13.03 -10.01
N ASP A 31 3.39 12.30 -9.99
CA ASP A 31 3.42 10.85 -10.15
C ASP A 31 2.98 10.09 -8.88
N LEU A 32 2.70 10.78 -7.77
CA LEU A 32 2.32 10.20 -6.49
C LEU A 32 0.99 10.76 -5.92
N GLU A 33 0.36 11.74 -6.55
CA GLU A 33 -0.93 12.31 -6.11
C GLU A 33 -1.99 11.22 -5.85
N LYS A 34 -2.20 10.31 -6.80
CA LYS A 34 -3.19 9.23 -6.68
C LYS A 34 -2.89 8.29 -5.51
N LEU A 35 -1.60 8.11 -5.20
CA LEU A 35 -1.17 7.32 -4.06
C LEU A 35 -1.51 8.07 -2.76
N ALA A 36 -1.15 9.35 -2.65
CA ALA A 36 -1.45 10.17 -1.48
C ALA A 36 -2.95 10.22 -1.16
N VAL A 37 -3.81 10.42 -2.17
CA VAL A 37 -5.26 10.38 -1.98
C VAL A 37 -5.74 9.02 -1.46
N ARG A 38 -5.17 7.91 -1.94
CA ARG A 38 -5.53 6.57 -1.44
C ARG A 38 -5.02 6.31 -0.02
N VAL A 39 -3.87 6.87 0.38
CA VAL A 39 -3.38 6.79 1.76
C VAL A 39 -4.36 7.52 2.69
N ILE A 40 -4.73 8.76 2.38
CA ILE A 40 -5.73 9.53 3.15
C ILE A 40 -7.06 8.75 3.23
N HIS A 41 -7.54 8.23 2.10
CA HIS A 41 -8.78 7.45 2.08
C HIS A 41 -8.72 6.20 2.97
N ALA A 42 -7.58 5.52 3.02
CA ALA A 42 -7.41 4.30 3.80
C ALA A 42 -7.34 4.56 5.31
N CYS A 43 -6.78 5.70 5.73
CA CYS A 43 -6.60 6.01 7.16
C CYS A 43 -7.61 7.03 7.72
N GLY A 44 -8.32 7.78 6.87
CA GLY A 44 -9.28 8.80 7.28
C GLY A 44 -8.65 10.08 7.84
N MET A 45 -7.35 10.31 7.62
CA MET A 45 -6.60 11.47 8.13
C MET A 45 -6.03 12.27 6.95
N VAL A 46 -6.49 13.50 6.75
CA VAL A 46 -6.09 14.37 5.63
C VAL A 46 -4.65 14.88 5.81
N GLU A 47 -4.29 15.15 7.05
CA GLU A 47 -3.00 15.68 7.51
C GLU A 47 -1.82 14.70 7.32
N VAL A 48 -2.09 13.40 7.12
CA VAL A 48 -1.04 12.38 6.91
C VAL A 48 -0.09 12.73 5.76
N ILE A 49 -0.54 13.58 4.84
CA ILE A 49 0.24 14.09 3.73
C ILE A 49 1.52 14.82 4.17
N GLU A 50 1.51 15.46 5.34
CA GLU A 50 2.64 16.21 5.89
C GLU A 50 3.80 15.29 6.32
N ASP A 51 3.51 14.00 6.55
CA ASP A 51 4.48 12.98 6.94
C ASP A 51 5.02 12.18 5.74
N LEU A 52 4.42 12.32 4.55
CA LEU A 52 4.84 11.57 3.38
C LEU A 52 6.16 12.13 2.81
N ARG A 53 7.13 11.25 2.58
CA ARG A 53 8.42 11.57 1.97
C ARG A 53 8.68 10.60 0.83
N PHE A 54 9.22 11.10 -0.27
CA PHE A 54 9.39 10.33 -1.51
C PHE A 54 10.76 10.59 -2.12
N SER A 55 11.40 9.52 -2.59
CA SER A 55 12.54 9.65 -3.49
C SER A 55 12.08 10.21 -4.84
N PRO A 56 12.91 11.01 -5.54
CA PRO A 56 12.58 11.50 -6.88
C PRO A 56 12.19 10.35 -7.83
N GLY A 57 11.02 10.46 -8.48
CA GLY A 57 10.54 9.49 -9.47
C GLY A 57 10.03 8.16 -8.92
N ALA A 58 9.85 8.03 -7.59
CA ALA A 58 9.43 6.78 -6.96
C ALA A 58 8.08 6.24 -7.49
N GLY A 59 7.10 7.13 -7.75
CA GLY A 59 5.78 6.71 -8.26
C GLY A 59 5.87 6.10 -9.66
N THR A 60 6.67 6.73 -10.53
CA THR A 60 6.93 6.24 -11.89
C THR A 60 7.71 4.93 -11.87
N ALA A 61 8.78 4.84 -11.06
CA ALA A 61 9.57 3.61 -10.92
C ALA A 61 8.71 2.43 -10.44
N GLY A 62 7.91 2.64 -9.39
CA GLY A 62 7.02 1.60 -8.85
C GLY A 62 5.97 1.13 -9.87
N ARG A 63 5.34 2.06 -10.59
CA ARG A 63 4.39 1.69 -11.65
C ARG A 63 5.03 0.90 -12.79
N ASN A 64 6.23 1.28 -13.21
CA ASN A 64 6.95 0.57 -14.25
C ASN A 64 7.33 -0.85 -13.81
N ALA A 65 7.81 -1.02 -12.57
CA ALA A 65 8.12 -2.33 -12.03
C ALA A 65 6.88 -3.24 -11.98
N LEU A 66 5.75 -2.72 -11.50
CA LEU A 66 4.49 -3.47 -11.48
C LEU A 66 4.02 -3.83 -12.89
N ALA A 67 4.06 -2.89 -13.84
CA ALA A 67 3.71 -3.16 -15.22
C ALA A 67 4.62 -4.22 -15.87
N ALA A 68 5.89 -4.29 -15.45
CA ALA A 68 6.85 -5.30 -15.88
C ALA A 68 6.71 -6.66 -15.16
N GLY A 69 5.72 -6.82 -14.27
CA GLY A 69 5.45 -8.09 -13.58
C GLY A 69 6.25 -8.31 -12.29
N ALA A 70 6.91 -7.27 -11.77
CA ALA A 70 7.67 -7.40 -10.52
C ALA A 70 6.79 -7.91 -9.36
N PRO A 71 7.33 -8.76 -8.47
CA PRO A 71 6.61 -9.21 -7.28
C PRO A 71 6.46 -8.07 -6.26
N ILE A 72 5.41 -8.16 -5.45
CA ILE A 72 5.18 -7.31 -4.29
C ILE A 72 5.55 -8.13 -3.05
N LEU A 73 6.64 -7.76 -2.41
CA LEU A 73 7.13 -8.38 -1.17
C LEU A 73 6.51 -7.63 0.02
N CYS A 74 5.73 -8.34 0.82
CA CYS A 74 5.01 -7.81 1.98
C CYS A 74 5.58 -8.40 3.27
N ASP A 75 5.90 -7.54 4.23
CA ASP A 75 6.38 -7.92 5.55
C ASP A 75 5.25 -8.46 6.46
N ALA A 76 4.00 -8.06 6.20
CA ALA A 76 2.83 -8.45 6.98
C ALA A 76 1.66 -8.95 6.11
N ARG A 77 0.90 -9.92 6.64
CA ARG A 77 -0.28 -10.50 5.98
C ARG A 77 -1.38 -9.46 5.74
N MET A 78 -1.54 -8.48 6.63
CA MET A 78 -2.53 -7.42 6.43
C MET A 78 -2.27 -6.62 5.15
N VAL A 79 -1.01 -6.37 4.81
CA VAL A 79 -0.63 -5.70 3.56
C VAL A 79 -0.92 -6.62 2.37
N SER A 80 -0.48 -7.88 2.42
CA SER A 80 -0.70 -8.82 1.31
C SER A 80 -2.18 -9.06 1.00
N GLU A 81 -3.01 -9.15 2.03
CA GLU A 81 -4.47 -9.35 1.88
C GLU A 81 -5.23 -8.05 1.55
N GLY A 82 -4.66 -6.88 1.86
CA GLY A 82 -5.23 -5.58 1.50
C GLY A 82 -5.06 -5.21 0.02
N ILE A 83 -4.19 -5.91 -0.73
CA ILE A 83 -3.96 -5.62 -2.15
C ILE A 83 -5.14 -6.16 -2.99
N THR A 84 -5.83 -5.25 -3.68
CA THR A 84 -6.90 -5.61 -4.62
C THR A 84 -6.31 -6.28 -5.87
N ARG A 85 -6.31 -7.61 -5.91
CA ARG A 85 -5.70 -8.43 -6.99
C ARG A 85 -6.17 -8.06 -8.39
N THR A 86 -7.43 -7.70 -8.57
CA THR A 86 -8.00 -7.29 -9.87
C THR A 86 -7.42 -5.98 -10.42
N ARG A 87 -6.66 -5.23 -9.62
CA ARG A 87 -5.99 -3.99 -10.04
C ARG A 87 -4.52 -4.20 -10.43
N LEU A 88 -3.99 -5.42 -10.30
CA LEU A 88 -2.60 -5.72 -10.67
C LEU A 88 -2.44 -5.75 -12.19
N PRO A 89 -1.49 -5.00 -12.76
CA PRO A 89 -1.37 -4.85 -14.21
C PRO A 89 -0.84 -6.10 -14.93
N ALA A 90 -0.10 -6.97 -14.23
CA ALA A 90 0.60 -8.10 -14.83
C ALA A 90 0.46 -9.39 -14.00
N ASN A 91 -0.65 -9.56 -13.28
CA ASN A 91 -0.87 -10.66 -12.33
C ASN A 91 0.32 -10.82 -11.36
N ASN A 92 0.80 -9.70 -10.84
CA ASN A 92 2.01 -9.62 -10.02
C ASN A 92 1.93 -10.57 -8.81
N PRO A 93 2.98 -11.36 -8.53
CA PRO A 93 3.03 -12.16 -7.30
C PRO A 93 2.94 -11.26 -6.08
N ILE A 94 2.11 -11.64 -5.11
CA ILE A 94 2.08 -11.02 -3.78
C ILE A 94 2.64 -12.06 -2.81
N ILE A 95 3.77 -11.74 -2.18
CA ILE A 95 4.54 -12.68 -1.38
C ILE A 95 4.64 -12.13 0.04
N CYS A 96 4.30 -12.94 1.03
CA CYS A 96 4.53 -12.63 2.44
C CYS A 96 5.01 -13.89 3.14
N THR A 97 6.29 -13.91 3.49
CA THR A 97 7.01 -15.06 4.07
C THR A 97 6.93 -15.08 5.60
N LEU A 98 6.25 -14.12 6.24
CA LEU A 98 6.19 -13.96 7.70
C LEU A 98 5.71 -15.20 8.46
N HIS A 99 4.91 -16.06 7.81
CA HIS A 99 4.33 -17.27 8.39
C HIS A 99 4.88 -18.55 7.77
N ASP A 100 5.93 -18.45 6.96
CA ASP A 100 6.58 -19.62 6.39
C ASP A 100 7.21 -20.46 7.50
N GLU A 101 7.28 -21.76 7.25
CA GLU A 101 7.88 -22.72 8.17
C GLU A 101 9.34 -22.35 8.46
N GLY A 102 9.75 -22.43 9.73
CA GLY A 102 11.12 -22.11 10.16
C GLY A 102 11.37 -20.64 10.50
N VAL A 103 10.51 -19.69 10.11
CA VAL A 103 10.72 -18.25 10.38
C VAL A 103 10.74 -17.93 11.88
N ARG A 104 9.95 -18.65 12.68
CA ARG A 104 9.92 -18.46 14.13
C ARG A 104 11.23 -18.92 14.76
N GLU A 105 11.71 -20.08 14.35
CA GLU A 105 12.95 -20.70 14.82
C GLU A 105 14.15 -19.84 14.40
N MET A 106 14.21 -19.41 13.15
CA MET A 106 15.22 -18.48 12.63
C MET A 106 15.26 -17.17 13.42
N ALA A 107 14.09 -16.61 13.77
CA ALA A 107 14.02 -15.38 14.56
C ALA A 107 14.66 -15.54 15.95
N LEU A 108 14.45 -16.70 16.58
CA LEU A 108 15.07 -17.03 17.87
C LEU A 108 16.58 -17.22 17.74
N GLU A 109 17.04 -17.97 16.75
CA GLU A 109 18.46 -18.23 16.50
C GLU A 109 19.25 -16.96 16.16
N MET A 110 18.66 -16.07 15.37
CA MET A 110 19.28 -14.81 14.94
C MET A 110 19.09 -13.66 15.95
N GLY A 111 18.31 -13.87 17.03
CA GLY A 111 18.02 -12.84 18.02
C GLY A 111 17.31 -11.61 17.43
N ASN A 112 16.38 -11.81 16.50
CA ASN A 112 15.71 -10.74 15.75
C ASN A 112 14.19 -10.96 15.67
N THR A 113 13.45 -10.02 15.10
CA THR A 113 12.00 -10.15 14.90
C THR A 113 11.68 -11.09 13.75
N ARG A 114 10.51 -11.75 13.80
CA ARG A 114 10.00 -12.59 12.70
C ARG A 114 9.90 -11.81 11.38
N SER A 115 9.40 -10.58 11.44
CA SER A 115 9.30 -9.72 10.25
C SER A 115 10.66 -9.49 9.62
N ALA A 116 11.71 -9.21 10.41
CA ALA A 116 13.05 -8.98 9.89
C ALA A 116 13.67 -10.25 9.28
N VAL A 117 13.60 -11.40 9.96
CA VAL A 117 14.22 -12.64 9.42
C VAL A 117 13.46 -13.21 8.24
N ALA A 118 12.15 -12.95 8.12
CA ALA A 118 11.35 -13.39 6.97
C ALA A 118 11.85 -12.81 5.64
N LEU A 119 12.58 -11.69 5.66
CA LEU A 119 13.20 -11.08 4.47
C LEU A 119 14.33 -11.96 3.89
N GLU A 120 14.94 -12.85 4.67
CA GLU A 120 15.96 -13.79 4.16
C GLU A 120 15.37 -14.75 3.12
N LEU A 121 14.06 -14.99 3.18
CA LEU A 121 13.31 -15.82 2.24
C LEU A 121 12.92 -15.07 0.95
N TRP A 122 13.34 -13.82 0.76
CA TRP A 122 13.11 -13.05 -0.46
C TRP A 122 14.28 -13.11 -1.46
N ARG A 123 15.38 -13.76 -1.09
CA ARG A 123 16.61 -13.85 -1.89
C ARG A 123 16.51 -14.77 -3.09
#